data_AF-A0A1B6KTB5-F1
#
_entry.id   AF-A0A1B6KTB5-F1
#
_cell.length_a   1.000
_cell.length_b   1.000
_cell.length_c   1.000
_cell.angle_alpha   90.00
_cell.angle_beta   90.00
_cell.angle_gamma   90.00
#
_symmetry.space_group_name_H-M   'P 1'
#
loop_
_entity.id
_entity.type
_entity.pdbx_description
1 polymer ?
#
loop_
_entity_poly.entity_id
_entity_poly.type
_entity_poly.pdbx_seq_one_letter_code
_entity_poly.pdbx_strand_id
1 'polypeptide(L)'
;LIRGEILFEDYALVIYEMFSLQEIGLTSLTDIARGAVHIEKNPSLCYVQTVAWDRIARWDPGRNYAARNKDPAECPGCDDSCPQDRCWSRDQCQTMNKTNPECDPLCVGGCLGPGPRGCFTCSKFITNDNDCVDQCPNGTYQYLNRKCITEAECLSLNEPGKEMKTKNMFTTAPESNMFVMFNNTCSDRCPAGYEMNLNTKSCVVCQGGRCSKRCVGCNVENIVTAQSLRGCTYIDGSLEIS
;
A
#
# COMPACT_ATOMS: atom_id res chain seq x y z
N LEU A 1 5.97 -7.83 4.11
CA LEU A 1 5.87 -6.37 4.23
C LEU A 1 4.51 -5.89 3.71
N ILE A 2 3.78 -5.11 4.50
CA ILE A 2 2.63 -4.30 4.02
C ILE A 2 3.09 -2.85 4.01
N ARG A 3 3.02 -2.16 2.86
CA ARG A 3 3.53 -0.78 2.75
C ARG A 3 2.60 0.27 3.34
N GLY A 4 1.29 0.10 3.20
CA GLY A 4 0.31 1.08 3.70
C GLY A 4 0.26 2.37 2.87
N GLU A 5 0.38 2.29 1.55
CA GLU A 5 0.21 3.44 0.64
C GLU A 5 -1.18 4.07 0.80
N ILE A 6 -2.20 3.22 0.83
CA ILE A 6 -3.59 3.57 1.11
C ILE A 6 -3.98 2.88 2.41
N LEU A 7 -4.63 3.63 3.30
CA LEU A 7 -5.10 3.14 4.59
C LEU A 7 -6.63 3.18 4.62
N PHE A 8 -7.22 2.27 5.40
CA PHE A 8 -8.60 2.41 5.82
C PHE A 8 -8.61 3.15 7.15
N GLU A 9 -9.07 4.41 7.13
CA GLU A 9 -8.77 5.39 8.19
C GLU A 9 -7.25 5.50 8.41
N ASP A 10 -6.75 4.98 9.53
CA ASP A 10 -5.33 4.94 9.88
C ASP A 10 -4.76 3.51 9.91
N TYR A 11 -5.52 2.51 9.43
CA TYR A 11 -5.17 1.10 9.49
C TYR A 11 -4.70 0.56 8.14
N ALA A 12 -3.62 -0.22 8.15
CA ALA A 12 -3.09 -0.94 6.99
C ALA A 12 -3.52 -2.41 6.93
N LEU A 13 -3.98 -2.96 8.06
CA LEU A 13 -4.53 -4.30 8.16
C LEU A 13 -5.78 -4.25 9.05
N VAL A 14 -6.90 -4.72 8.52
CA VAL A 14 -8.17 -4.81 9.23
C VAL A 14 -8.68 -6.25 9.16
N ILE A 15 -8.91 -6.88 10.31
CA ILE A 15 -9.53 -8.20 10.45
C ILE A 15 -10.75 -8.04 11.35
N TYR A 16 -11.93 -7.99 10.75
CA TYR A 16 -13.15 -7.60 11.43
C TYR A 16 -14.30 -8.55 11.09
N GLU A 17 -15.02 -9.01 12.12
CA GLU A 17 -16.19 -9.90 11.99
C GLU A 17 -15.94 -11.20 11.19
N MET A 18 -14.73 -11.77 11.34
CA MET A 18 -14.34 -13.05 10.75
C MET A 18 -14.71 -14.22 11.68
N PHE A 19 -15.97 -14.64 11.67
CA PHE A 19 -16.53 -15.60 12.63
C PHE A 19 -15.83 -16.98 12.66
N SER A 20 -15.41 -17.50 11.51
CA SER A 20 -14.79 -18.83 11.40
C SER A 20 -13.26 -18.81 11.39
N LEU A 21 -12.64 -17.62 11.42
CA LEU A 21 -11.19 -17.49 11.36
C LEU A 21 -10.59 -17.90 12.71
N GLN A 22 -9.70 -18.90 12.70
CA GLN A 22 -9.07 -19.42 13.91
C GLN A 22 -7.68 -18.86 14.15
N GLU A 23 -6.93 -18.59 13.08
CA GLU A 23 -5.55 -18.09 13.13
C GLU A 23 -5.33 -17.12 11.97
N ILE A 24 -4.47 -16.11 12.15
CA ILE A 24 -4.17 -15.10 11.12
C ILE A 24 -3.21 -15.68 10.06
N GLY A 25 -2.27 -16.54 10.46
CA GLY A 25 -1.41 -17.30 9.54
C GLY A 25 -0.39 -16.48 8.75
N LEU A 26 -0.18 -15.20 9.06
CA LEU A 26 0.78 -14.33 8.36
C LEU A 26 2.21 -14.52 8.86
N THR A 27 2.70 -15.77 8.84
CA THR A 27 3.98 -16.16 9.47
C THR A 27 5.21 -15.45 8.91
N SER A 28 5.14 -14.99 7.65
CA SER A 28 6.21 -14.22 7.00
C SER A 28 6.03 -12.70 7.08
N LEU A 29 5.02 -12.19 7.81
CA LEU A 29 4.83 -10.76 7.98
C LEU A 29 5.79 -10.22 9.05
N THR A 30 6.84 -9.54 8.58
CA THR A 30 7.85 -8.95 9.47
C THR A 30 7.60 -7.48 9.77
N ASP A 31 6.99 -6.74 8.82
CA ASP A 31 6.91 -5.29 8.86
C ASP A 31 5.63 -4.75 8.19
N ILE A 32 5.03 -3.74 8.81
CA ILE A 32 4.03 -2.84 8.24
C ILE A 32 4.64 -1.43 8.24
N ALA A 33 4.93 -0.86 7.07
CA ALA A 33 5.69 0.38 6.96
C ALA A 33 4.89 1.62 7.38
N ARG A 34 3.60 1.66 7.02
CA ARG A 34 2.68 2.74 7.37
C ARG A 34 1.32 2.17 7.74
N GLY A 35 0.66 2.79 8.72
CA GLY A 35 -0.66 2.40 9.23
C GLY A 35 -0.58 1.40 10.39
N ALA A 36 -1.65 1.38 11.19
CA ALA A 36 -1.82 0.50 12.33
C ALA A 36 -2.57 -0.80 11.96
N VAL A 37 -2.75 -1.69 12.93
CA VAL A 37 -3.52 -2.93 12.80
C VAL A 37 -4.81 -2.84 13.60
N HIS A 38 -5.93 -3.28 13.02
CA HIS A 38 -7.24 -3.36 13.66
C HIS A 38 -7.79 -4.79 13.60
N ILE A 39 -7.92 -5.47 14.74
CA ILE A 39 -8.42 -6.86 14.83
C ILE A 39 -9.57 -6.91 15.83
N GLU A 40 -10.82 -6.94 15.36
CA GLU A 40 -11.97 -6.86 16.25
C GLU A 40 -13.10 -7.84 15.87
N LYS A 41 -13.82 -8.35 16.88
CA LYS A 41 -15.03 -9.18 16.71
C LYS A 41 -14.80 -10.49 15.97
N ASN A 42 -13.68 -11.16 16.22
CA ASN A 42 -13.37 -12.46 15.64
C ASN A 42 -13.46 -13.56 16.73
N PRO A 43 -14.66 -14.13 17.00
CA PRO A 43 -14.91 -14.96 18.18
C PRO A 43 -14.18 -16.32 18.18
N SER A 44 -13.73 -16.80 17.01
CA SER A 44 -12.96 -18.05 16.90
C SER A 44 -11.44 -17.82 16.86
N LEU A 45 -10.98 -16.56 16.82
CA LEU A 45 -9.61 -16.20 16.49
C LEU A 45 -8.68 -16.26 17.71
N CYS A 46 -7.70 -17.15 17.67
CA CYS A 46 -6.61 -17.29 18.63
C CYS A 46 -5.33 -16.58 18.17
N TYR A 47 -4.31 -16.58 19.04
CA TYR A 47 -2.96 -16.05 18.80
C TYR A 47 -2.85 -14.55 18.48
N VAL A 48 -3.92 -13.78 18.71
CA VAL A 48 -3.88 -12.32 18.47
C VAL A 48 -2.91 -11.62 19.43
N GLN A 49 -2.88 -12.04 20.70
CA GLN A 49 -2.04 -11.45 21.74
C GLN A 49 -0.60 -12.02 21.78
N THR A 50 -0.40 -13.21 21.20
CA THR A 50 0.92 -13.84 21.09
C THR A 50 1.75 -13.19 19.98
N VAL A 51 1.14 -12.49 19.02
CA VAL A 51 1.84 -11.69 18.02
C VAL A 51 2.18 -10.30 18.58
N ALA A 52 3.47 -9.93 18.56
CA ALA A 52 3.95 -8.60 18.94
C ALA A 52 3.70 -7.58 17.82
N TRP A 53 2.46 -7.06 17.74
CA TRP A 53 2.02 -6.11 16.71
C TRP A 53 2.76 -4.77 16.77
N ASP A 54 3.13 -4.32 17.96
CA ASP A 54 3.95 -3.13 18.19
C ASP A 54 5.31 -3.18 17.50
N ARG A 55 5.85 -4.40 17.26
CA ARG A 55 7.11 -4.59 16.55
C ARG A 55 6.96 -4.69 15.03
N ILE A 56 5.78 -5.12 14.55
CA ILE A 56 5.46 -5.22 13.12
C ILE A 56 4.93 -3.89 12.58
N ALA A 57 3.91 -3.33 13.22
CA ALA A 57 3.25 -2.06 12.88
C ALA A 57 3.75 -0.95 13.80
N ARG A 58 4.91 -0.39 13.44
CA ARG A 58 5.66 0.58 14.24
C ARG A 58 5.27 2.04 14.00
N TRP A 59 4.42 2.30 13.00
CA TRP A 59 4.06 3.66 12.58
C TRP A 59 3.41 4.47 13.70
N ASP A 60 2.43 3.88 14.39
CA ASP A 60 1.85 4.40 15.63
C ASP A 60 1.41 3.20 16.50
N PRO A 61 2.31 2.68 17.37
CA PRO A 61 2.01 1.49 18.16
C PRO A 61 0.78 1.63 19.06
N GLY A 62 0.45 2.86 19.48
CA GLY A 62 -0.71 3.15 20.33
C GLY A 62 -2.04 3.03 19.60
N ARG A 63 -2.04 3.05 18.27
CA ARG A 63 -3.23 2.83 17.43
C ARG A 63 -3.46 1.37 17.07
N ASN A 64 -2.52 0.47 17.35
CA ASN A 64 -2.77 -0.95 17.16
C ASN A 64 -3.89 -1.39 18.11
N TYR A 65 -4.97 -1.94 17.55
CA TYR A 65 -6.18 -2.25 18.29
C TYR A 65 -6.58 -3.71 18.07
N ALA A 66 -6.74 -4.43 19.17
CA ALA A 66 -7.21 -5.80 19.18
C ALA A 66 -8.17 -6.03 20.35
N ALA A 67 -9.45 -6.29 20.06
CA ALA A 67 -10.47 -6.49 21.10
C ALA A 67 -11.60 -7.40 20.63
N ARG A 68 -12.39 -7.94 21.58
CA ARG A 68 -13.58 -8.77 21.27
C ARG A 68 -13.26 -9.96 20.34
N ASN A 69 -12.06 -10.52 20.47
CA ASN A 69 -11.66 -11.78 19.83
C ASN A 69 -11.85 -12.93 20.83
N LYS A 70 -11.49 -14.16 20.46
CA LYS A 70 -11.55 -15.30 21.38
C LYS A 70 -10.71 -15.03 22.65
N ASP A 71 -11.20 -15.48 23.80
CA ASP A 71 -10.47 -15.37 25.06
C ASP A 71 -9.12 -16.12 24.94
N PRO A 72 -7.98 -15.47 25.17
CA PRO A 72 -6.66 -16.12 25.17
C PRO A 72 -6.57 -17.33 26.10
N ALA A 73 -7.33 -17.37 27.20
CA ALA A 73 -7.35 -18.50 28.13
C ALA A 73 -8.01 -19.76 27.53
N GLU A 74 -8.85 -19.60 26.51
CA GLU A 74 -9.49 -20.69 25.76
C GLU A 74 -8.71 -21.07 24.48
N CYS A 75 -7.54 -20.46 24.28
CA CYS A 75 -6.66 -20.71 23.14
C CYS A 75 -5.49 -21.61 23.55
N PRO A 76 -4.97 -22.44 22.63
CA PRO A 76 -3.71 -23.11 22.84
C PRO A 76 -2.58 -22.08 22.98
N GLY A 77 -1.59 -22.39 23.81
CA GLY A 77 -0.35 -21.61 23.91
C GLY A 77 0.57 -21.84 22.71
N CYS A 78 1.61 -21.02 22.62
CA CYS A 78 2.73 -21.25 21.70
C CYS A 78 3.50 -22.52 22.10
N ASP A 79 4.25 -23.09 21.15
CA ASP A 79 5.25 -24.10 21.45
C ASP A 79 6.36 -23.53 22.37
N ASP A 80 6.86 -24.34 23.30
CA ASP A 80 7.88 -23.95 24.29
C ASP A 80 9.20 -23.47 23.65
N SER A 81 9.44 -23.82 22.38
CA SER A 81 10.60 -23.35 21.63
C SER A 81 10.48 -21.90 21.14
N CYS A 82 9.29 -21.29 21.23
CA CYS A 82 9.07 -19.94 20.72
C CYS A 82 9.68 -18.85 21.63
N PRO A 83 10.52 -17.96 21.08
CA PRO A 83 11.10 -16.87 21.86
C PRO A 83 10.01 -15.94 22.42
N GLN A 84 10.07 -15.69 23.74
CA GLN A 84 9.17 -14.75 24.44
C GLN A 84 7.67 -15.11 24.31
N ASP A 85 7.35 -16.39 24.10
CA ASP A 85 5.98 -16.88 23.85
C ASP A 85 5.29 -16.15 22.70
N ARG A 86 6.07 -15.82 21.66
CA ARG A 86 5.57 -15.12 20.47
C ARG A 86 5.38 -16.09 19.32
N CYS A 87 4.14 -16.21 18.85
CA CYS A 87 3.77 -17.12 17.78
C CYS A 87 2.54 -16.65 17.00
N TRP A 88 2.49 -17.05 15.73
CA TRP A 88 1.37 -16.87 14.82
C TRP A 88 0.34 -18.00 14.92
N SER A 89 0.81 -19.19 15.30
CA SER A 89 0.06 -20.40 15.62
C SER A 89 0.86 -21.25 16.60
N ARG A 90 0.33 -22.37 17.07
CA ARG A 90 1.02 -23.26 18.03
C ARG A 90 2.45 -23.59 17.59
N ASP A 91 2.61 -23.97 16.33
CA ASP A 91 3.82 -24.52 15.73
C ASP A 91 4.58 -23.53 14.84
N GLN A 92 4.16 -22.25 14.80
CA GLN A 92 4.82 -21.20 14.02
C GLN A 92 5.15 -19.99 14.90
N CYS A 93 6.40 -19.92 15.37
CA CYS A 93 6.88 -18.79 16.16
C CYS A 93 6.92 -17.50 15.34
N GLN A 94 6.74 -16.36 16.03
CA GLN A 94 6.92 -15.06 15.42
C GLN A 94 8.41 -14.83 15.20
N THR A 95 8.82 -14.88 13.93
CA THR A 95 10.17 -14.53 13.53
C THR A 95 10.32 -13.01 13.57
N MET A 96 10.87 -12.53 14.69
CA MET A 96 11.45 -11.19 14.69
C MET A 96 12.62 -11.20 13.72
N ASN A 97 12.78 -10.13 12.94
CA ASN A 97 13.95 -9.93 12.07
C ASN A 97 15.22 -10.30 12.86
N LYS A 98 15.73 -11.52 12.66
CA LYS A 98 17.17 -11.71 12.59
C LYS A 98 17.51 -10.98 11.32
N THR A 99 17.69 -9.66 11.40
CA THR A 99 18.66 -9.02 10.52
C THR A 99 19.91 -9.86 10.77
N ASN A 100 20.17 -10.82 9.88
CA ASN A 100 21.53 -11.30 9.74
C ASN A 100 22.33 -9.98 9.67
N PRO A 101 23.26 -9.69 10.59
CA PRO A 101 23.98 -8.43 10.58
C PRO A 101 24.70 -8.16 9.24
N GLU A 102 24.80 -9.18 8.39
CA GLU A 102 25.27 -9.12 7.01
C GLU A 102 24.24 -8.60 5.99
N CYS A 103 22.94 -8.52 6.32
CA CYS A 103 21.93 -7.97 5.43
C CYS A 103 22.12 -6.47 5.24
N ASP A 104 21.90 -6.03 4.01
CA ASP A 104 21.94 -4.61 3.67
C ASP A 104 20.86 -3.82 4.46
N PRO A 105 21.15 -2.59 4.93
CA PRO A 105 20.15 -1.74 5.58
C PRO A 105 18.90 -1.46 4.75
N LEU A 106 18.98 -1.64 3.43
CA LEU A 106 17.85 -1.50 2.52
C LEU A 106 16.96 -2.75 2.46
N CYS A 107 17.33 -3.84 3.13
CA CYS A 107 16.51 -5.05 3.23
C CYS A 107 15.46 -4.94 4.34
N VAL A 108 14.29 -5.53 4.10
CA VAL A 108 13.21 -5.71 5.06
C VAL A 108 12.79 -7.17 5.06
N GLY A 109 12.67 -7.78 6.23
CA GLY A 109 12.24 -9.19 6.38
C GLY A 109 13.33 -10.23 6.16
N GLY A 110 14.56 -9.82 5.84
CA GLY A 110 15.72 -10.70 5.68
C GLY A 110 16.40 -10.63 4.30
N CYS A 111 17.46 -11.43 4.13
CA CYS A 111 18.25 -11.51 2.91
C CYS A 111 18.85 -12.91 2.71
N LEU A 112 19.18 -13.26 1.46
CA LEU A 112 19.90 -14.46 1.06
C LEU A 112 21.44 -14.32 1.17
N GLY A 113 21.94 -13.09 1.21
CA GLY A 113 23.37 -12.79 1.23
C GLY A 113 23.61 -11.28 1.41
N PRO A 114 24.89 -10.86 1.48
CA PRO A 114 25.23 -9.48 1.72
C PRO A 114 24.89 -8.57 0.54
N GLY A 115 24.69 -7.28 0.85
CA GLY A 115 24.44 -6.24 -0.13
C GLY A 115 22.99 -6.16 -0.64
N PRO A 116 22.69 -5.13 -1.44
CA PRO A 116 21.31 -4.70 -1.71
C PRO A 116 20.55 -5.61 -2.68
N ARG A 117 21.23 -6.56 -3.35
CA ARG A 117 20.59 -7.56 -4.22
C ARG A 117 20.08 -8.78 -3.46
N GLY A 118 20.63 -9.03 -2.28
CA GLY A 118 20.30 -10.21 -1.49
C GLY A 118 18.96 -10.12 -0.77
N CYS A 119 18.30 -8.95 -0.77
CA CYS A 119 17.11 -8.70 0.03
C CYS A 119 15.90 -9.52 -0.43
N PHE A 120 15.12 -10.06 0.51
CA PHE A 120 13.80 -10.60 0.19
C PHE A 120 12.80 -9.51 -0.19
N THR A 121 12.92 -8.33 0.42
CA THR A 121 12.09 -7.16 0.12
C THR A 121 12.89 -5.89 0.38
N CYS A 122 12.83 -4.93 -0.53
CA CYS A 122 13.45 -3.62 -0.34
C CYS A 122 12.61 -2.72 0.56
N SER A 123 13.25 -1.95 1.45
CA SER A 123 12.61 -0.96 2.29
C SER A 123 11.95 0.14 1.46
N LYS A 124 12.66 0.67 0.48
CA LYS A 124 12.20 1.71 -0.45
C LYS A 124 11.95 1.12 -1.83
N PHE A 125 12.89 1.31 -2.76
CA PHE A 125 12.69 0.97 -4.17
C PHE A 125 13.53 -0.22 -4.60
N ILE A 126 13.00 -1.00 -5.54
CA ILE A 126 13.75 -2.00 -6.29
C ILE A 126 13.99 -1.51 -7.72
N THR A 127 15.21 -1.65 -8.23
CA THR A 127 15.53 -1.36 -9.64
C THR A 127 15.14 -2.53 -10.54
N ASN A 128 15.22 -2.34 -11.86
CA ASN A 128 15.04 -3.43 -12.83
C ASN A 128 16.13 -4.52 -12.70
N ASP A 129 17.30 -4.17 -12.16
CA ASP A 129 18.42 -5.09 -11.93
C ASP A 129 18.35 -5.80 -10.56
N ASN A 130 17.20 -5.74 -9.89
CA ASN A 130 16.96 -6.29 -8.55
C ASN A 130 17.84 -5.70 -7.44
N ASP A 131 18.33 -4.48 -7.60
CA ASP A 131 19.00 -3.75 -6.52
C ASP A 131 17.99 -3.00 -5.65
N CYS A 132 18.07 -3.17 -4.34
CA CYS A 132 17.41 -2.26 -3.42
C CYS A 132 18.14 -0.91 -3.37
N VAL A 133 17.41 0.18 -3.56
CA VAL A 133 17.98 1.53 -3.58
C VAL A 133 17.13 2.49 -2.75
N ASP A 134 17.81 3.47 -2.13
CA ASP A 134 17.16 4.51 -1.36
C ASP A 134 16.43 5.54 -2.24
N GLN A 135 16.96 5.80 -3.42
CA GLN A 135 16.43 6.69 -4.43
C GLN A 135 16.64 6.08 -5.81
N CYS A 136 15.71 6.35 -6.72
CA CYS A 136 15.82 5.85 -8.08
C CYS A 136 17.01 6.49 -8.82
N PRO A 137 17.87 5.69 -9.48
CA PRO A 137 19.00 6.19 -10.26
C PRO A 137 18.59 7.17 -11.37
N ASN A 138 19.54 7.98 -11.82
CA ASN A 138 19.31 8.90 -12.95
C ASN A 138 18.78 8.16 -14.18
N GLY A 139 17.74 8.74 -14.81
CA GLY A 139 17.05 8.12 -15.94
C GLY A 139 15.93 7.15 -15.54
N THR A 140 15.66 6.99 -14.24
CA THR A 140 14.53 6.20 -13.73
C THR A 140 13.64 7.02 -12.79
N TYR A 141 12.39 6.57 -12.66
CA TYR A 141 11.32 7.25 -11.94
C TYR A 141 10.73 6.32 -10.88
N GLN A 142 10.37 6.90 -9.75
CA GLN A 142 9.69 6.23 -8.65
C GLN A 142 8.26 5.87 -9.07
N TYR A 143 7.91 4.60 -8.98
CA TYR A 143 6.60 4.07 -9.30
C TYR A 143 6.02 3.31 -8.10
N LEU A 144 4.81 3.71 -7.70
CA LEU A 144 4.03 3.14 -6.58
C LEU A 144 4.85 2.96 -5.28
N ASN A 145 5.78 3.89 -5.01
CA ASN A 145 6.65 3.86 -3.82
C ASN A 145 7.35 2.51 -3.57
N ARG A 146 7.64 1.78 -4.66
CA ARG A 146 8.16 0.40 -4.58
C ARG A 146 9.21 0.10 -5.64
N LYS A 147 9.09 0.65 -6.85
CA LYS A 147 9.95 0.29 -7.98
C LYS A 147 10.51 1.53 -8.66
N CYS A 148 11.72 1.41 -9.19
CA CYS A 148 12.25 2.35 -10.17
C CYS A 148 11.98 1.82 -11.57
N ILE A 149 11.32 2.63 -12.39
CA ILE A 149 11.00 2.31 -13.78
C ILE A 149 11.58 3.35 -14.72
N THR A 150 11.86 2.97 -15.96
CA THR A 150 12.31 3.88 -17.01
C THR A 150 11.18 4.77 -17.52
N GLU A 151 11.54 5.84 -18.23
CA GLU A 151 10.59 6.68 -18.96
C GLU A 151 9.70 5.85 -19.90
N ALA A 152 10.31 4.95 -20.68
CA ALA A 152 9.57 4.09 -21.61
C ALA A 152 8.56 3.18 -20.89
N GLU A 153 8.94 2.60 -19.75
CA GLU A 153 8.03 1.80 -18.92
C GLU A 153 6.88 2.64 -18.39
N CYS A 154 7.14 3.85 -17.86
CA CYS A 154 6.10 4.75 -17.35
C CYS A 154 5.10 5.12 -18.45
N LEU A 155 5.59 5.47 -19.65
CA LEU A 155 4.74 5.83 -20.79
C LEU A 155 3.91 4.64 -21.28
N SER A 156 4.45 3.43 -21.22
CA SER A 156 3.74 2.22 -21.64
C SER A 156 2.54 1.86 -20.75
N LEU A 157 2.47 2.40 -19.52
CA LEU A 157 1.32 2.22 -18.63
C LEU A 157 0.04 2.89 -19.17
N ASN A 158 0.20 3.86 -20.06
CA ASN A 158 -0.91 4.55 -20.72
C ASN A 158 -1.42 3.81 -21.97
N GLU A 159 -0.79 2.69 -22.36
CA GLU A 159 -1.25 1.90 -23.50
C GLU A 159 -2.53 1.10 -23.14
N PRO A 160 -3.51 1.03 -24.05
CA PRO A 160 -4.76 0.31 -23.80
C PRO A 160 -4.50 -1.16 -23.49
N GLY A 161 -5.08 -1.66 -22.40
CA GLY A 161 -4.92 -3.05 -21.94
C GLY A 161 -3.71 -3.31 -21.03
N LYS A 162 -2.82 -2.32 -20.83
CA LYS A 162 -1.75 -2.35 -19.82
C LYS A 162 -2.07 -1.57 -18.55
N GLU A 163 -3.27 -0.99 -18.46
CA GLU A 163 -3.84 -0.57 -17.19
C GLU A 163 -3.73 -1.75 -16.22
N MET A 164 -2.72 -1.73 -15.35
CA MET A 164 -2.75 -2.56 -14.16
C MET A 164 -4.10 -2.26 -13.55
N LYS A 165 -4.83 -3.33 -13.19
CA LYS A 165 -6.11 -3.30 -12.48
C LYS A 165 -5.95 -2.66 -11.09
N THR A 166 -5.43 -1.45 -11.01
CA THR A 166 -5.73 -0.46 -9.99
C THR A 166 -7.09 0.16 -10.33
N LYS A 167 -8.05 -0.69 -10.73
CA LYS A 167 -9.45 -0.39 -10.45
C LYS A 167 -9.56 -0.45 -8.94
N ASN A 168 -9.24 0.66 -8.29
CA ASN A 168 -9.59 0.85 -6.90
C ASN A 168 -11.11 0.68 -6.87
N MET A 169 -11.56 -0.34 -6.14
CA MET A 169 -12.98 -0.58 -5.86
C MET A 169 -13.63 0.61 -5.12
N PHE A 170 -12.86 1.64 -4.77
CA PHE A 170 -13.24 2.83 -4.02
C PHE A 170 -13.08 4.16 -4.76
N THR A 171 -12.53 4.21 -5.98
CA THR A 171 -12.56 5.46 -6.77
C THR A 171 -13.76 5.44 -7.70
N THR A 172 -14.87 5.99 -7.23
CA THR A 172 -16.04 6.35 -8.06
C THR A 172 -15.78 7.52 -9.00
N ALA A 173 -14.56 8.08 -8.98
CA ALA A 173 -14.20 9.23 -9.79
C ALA A 173 -13.73 8.78 -11.20
N PRO A 174 -14.35 9.29 -12.27
CA PRO A 174 -13.89 9.11 -13.63
C PRO A 174 -12.69 10.01 -13.89
N GLU A 175 -11.56 9.80 -13.23
CA GLU A 175 -10.33 10.53 -13.54
C GLU A 175 -9.62 9.80 -14.69
N SER A 176 -9.02 10.56 -15.62
CA SER A 176 -8.11 10.00 -16.62
C SER A 176 -6.93 9.37 -15.87
N ASN A 177 -6.86 8.04 -15.86
CA ASN A 177 -5.79 7.27 -15.22
C ASN A 177 -4.50 7.32 -16.07
N MET A 178 -4.07 8.52 -16.46
CA MET A 178 -2.85 8.69 -17.24
C MET A 178 -1.66 8.89 -16.30
N PHE A 179 -0.68 8.01 -16.40
CA PHE A 179 0.60 8.14 -15.74
C PHE A 179 1.44 9.23 -16.42
N VAL A 180 1.89 10.20 -15.61
CA VAL A 180 2.75 11.31 -16.00
C VAL A 180 4.04 11.30 -15.19
N MET A 181 5.08 11.90 -15.77
CA MET A 181 6.36 12.07 -15.09
C MET A 181 6.46 13.46 -14.46
N PHE A 182 6.81 13.50 -13.18
CA PHE A 182 7.04 14.75 -12.46
C PHE A 182 7.98 14.53 -11.27
N ASN A 183 9.01 15.37 -11.12
CA ASN A 183 9.97 15.33 -9.99
C ASN A 183 10.46 13.91 -9.64
N ASN A 184 10.99 13.17 -10.63
CA ASN A 184 11.46 11.78 -10.48
C ASN A 184 10.39 10.76 -10.05
N THR A 185 9.10 11.07 -10.24
CA THR A 185 7.99 10.15 -9.99
C THR A 185 7.22 9.87 -11.28
N CYS A 186 6.70 8.66 -11.40
CA CYS A 186 5.72 8.27 -12.40
C CYS A 186 4.40 8.00 -11.67
N SER A 187 3.42 8.89 -11.84
CA SER A 187 2.17 8.85 -11.07
C SER A 187 0.97 9.18 -11.96
N ASP A 188 -0.16 8.60 -11.60
CA ASP A 188 -1.49 8.89 -12.14
C ASP A 188 -2.11 10.18 -11.56
N ARG A 189 -1.39 10.88 -10.67
CA ARG A 189 -1.85 12.11 -10.02
C ARG A 189 -0.74 13.14 -9.95
N CYS A 190 -1.10 14.40 -10.24
CA CYS A 190 -0.20 15.53 -10.00
C CYS A 190 -0.29 16.00 -8.54
N PRO A 191 0.82 16.53 -7.97
CA PRO A 191 0.81 17.09 -6.63
C PRO A 191 -0.05 18.36 -6.54
N ALA A 192 -0.38 18.78 -5.31
CA ALA A 192 -1.18 19.98 -5.08
C ALA A 192 -0.55 21.21 -5.75
N GLY A 193 -1.37 21.98 -6.47
CA GLY A 193 -0.91 23.14 -7.24
C GLY A 193 -0.42 22.82 -8.66
N TYR A 194 -0.45 21.55 -9.07
CA TYR A 194 -0.13 21.12 -10.42
C TYR A 194 -1.30 20.36 -11.08
N GLU A 195 -1.41 20.48 -12.40
CA GLU A 195 -2.38 19.77 -13.24
C GLU A 195 -1.67 18.97 -14.34
N MET A 196 -2.31 17.90 -14.82
CA MET A 196 -1.74 17.06 -15.87
C MET A 196 -1.79 17.78 -17.22
N ASN A 197 -0.65 17.80 -17.91
CA ASN A 197 -0.57 18.19 -19.31
C ASN A 197 -0.45 16.95 -20.18
N LEU A 198 -1.51 16.64 -20.92
CA LEU A 198 -1.59 15.43 -21.76
C LEU A 198 -0.62 15.45 -22.95
N ASN A 199 -0.23 16.64 -23.41
CA ASN A 199 0.68 16.79 -24.55
C ASN A 199 2.13 16.52 -24.11
N THR A 200 2.54 17.11 -22.99
CA THR A 200 3.90 16.94 -22.45
C THR A 200 4.04 15.71 -21.55
N LYS A 201 2.93 15.04 -21.23
CA LYS A 201 2.86 13.88 -20.33
C LYS A 201 3.55 14.15 -18.99
N SER A 202 3.35 15.36 -18.48
CA SER A 202 3.98 15.88 -17.26
C SER A 202 3.00 16.73 -16.47
N CYS A 203 3.34 17.04 -15.21
CA CYS A 203 2.58 17.98 -14.39
C CYS A 203 3.07 19.41 -14.60
N VAL A 204 2.14 20.34 -14.80
CA VAL A 204 2.40 21.78 -14.96
C VAL A 204 1.70 22.58 -13.87
N VAL A 205 2.25 23.73 -13.51
CA VAL A 205 1.67 24.59 -12.46
C VAL A 205 0.30 25.09 -12.89
N CYS A 206 -0.68 25.03 -11.98
CA CYS A 206 -2.03 25.49 -12.25
C CYS A 206 -2.08 27.00 -12.53
N GLN A 207 -2.71 27.37 -13.64
CA GLN A 207 -2.81 28.78 -14.01
C GLN A 207 -3.74 29.55 -13.04
N GLY A 208 -3.26 30.68 -12.52
CA GLY A 208 -4.03 31.51 -11.59
C GLY A 208 -4.36 30.84 -10.24
N GLY A 209 -3.64 29.76 -9.88
CA GLY A 209 -3.84 29.03 -8.62
C GLY A 209 -5.10 28.15 -8.59
N ARG A 210 -5.76 27.94 -9.73
CA ARG A 210 -6.93 27.06 -9.85
C ARG A 210 -6.59 25.90 -10.78
N CYS A 211 -6.54 24.70 -10.24
CA CYS A 211 -6.22 23.51 -11.02
C CYS A 211 -7.46 23.01 -11.77
N SER A 212 -7.27 22.66 -13.04
CA SER A 212 -8.30 22.04 -13.83
C SER A 212 -8.41 20.57 -13.44
N LYS A 213 -9.59 20.14 -13.01
CA LYS A 213 -9.90 18.73 -12.78
C LYS A 213 -10.71 18.20 -13.95
N ARG A 214 -10.07 17.38 -14.78
CA ARG A 214 -10.71 16.68 -15.91
C ARG A 214 -11.35 15.39 -15.42
N CYS A 215 -12.62 15.20 -15.74
CA CYS A 215 -13.40 14.02 -15.37
C CYS A 215 -14.09 13.43 -16.60
N VAL A 216 -14.18 12.10 -16.73
CA VAL A 216 -14.90 11.45 -17.83
C VAL A 216 -16.41 11.65 -17.65
N GLY A 217 -17.11 11.90 -18.76
CA GLY A 217 -18.56 11.98 -18.80
C GLY A 217 -19.22 10.68 -18.33
N CYS A 218 -20.33 10.80 -17.62
CA CYS A 218 -21.10 9.69 -17.07
C CYS A 218 -22.60 10.00 -17.03
N ASN A 219 -23.43 8.98 -16.79
CA ASN A 219 -24.85 9.19 -16.45
C ASN A 219 -24.99 9.54 -14.96
N VAL A 220 -25.70 10.62 -14.66
CA VAL A 220 -25.93 11.13 -13.30
C VAL A 220 -27.35 10.75 -12.87
N GLU A 221 -27.46 9.58 -12.25
CA GLU A 221 -28.74 8.98 -11.84
C GLU A 221 -29.06 9.24 -10.35
N ASN A 222 -28.08 9.68 -9.55
CA ASN A 222 -28.23 9.86 -8.12
C ASN A 222 -27.22 10.84 -7.51
N ILE A 223 -27.41 11.17 -6.24
CA ILE A 223 -26.51 12.09 -5.51
C ILE A 223 -25.06 11.58 -5.44
N VAL A 224 -24.84 10.25 -5.46
CA VAL A 224 -23.50 9.66 -5.39
C VAL A 224 -22.72 9.91 -6.68
N THR A 225 -23.36 9.71 -7.84
CA THR A 225 -22.78 10.04 -9.15
C THR A 225 -22.59 11.55 -9.34
N ALA A 226 -23.50 12.38 -8.82
CA ALA A 226 -23.28 13.83 -8.80
C ALA A 226 -22.10 14.23 -7.90
N GLN A 227 -21.94 13.56 -6.74
CA GLN A 227 -20.82 13.80 -5.83
C GLN A 227 -19.47 13.34 -6.39
N SER A 228 -19.43 12.32 -7.24
CA SER A 228 -18.17 11.90 -7.88
C SER A 228 -17.63 12.95 -8.87
N LEU A 229 -18.51 13.77 -9.45
CA LEU A 229 -18.17 14.91 -10.30
C LEU A 229 -17.80 16.18 -9.51
N ARG A 230 -17.77 16.12 -8.17
CA ARG A 230 -17.45 17.29 -7.35
C ARG A 230 -16.03 17.79 -7.63
N GLY A 231 -15.95 19.08 -7.92
CA GLY A 231 -14.69 19.77 -8.22
C GLY A 231 -14.18 19.57 -9.66
N CYS A 232 -14.89 18.82 -10.51
CA CYS A 232 -14.56 18.73 -11.94
C CYS A 232 -14.76 20.11 -12.60
N THR A 233 -13.75 20.57 -13.34
CA THR A 233 -13.80 21.84 -14.08
C THR A 233 -13.88 21.62 -15.59
N TYR A 234 -13.55 20.41 -16.05
CA TYR A 234 -13.65 19.98 -17.43
C TYR A 234 -14.22 18.57 -17.49
N ILE A 235 -15.18 18.34 -18.38
CA ILE A 235 -15.78 17.02 -18.60
C ILE A 235 -15.32 16.50 -19.97
N ASP A 236 -14.78 15.29 -19.96
CA ASP A 236 -14.31 14.58 -21.14
C ASP A 236 -15.36 13.56 -21.59
N GLY A 237 -16.15 13.93 -22.61
CA GLY A 237 -17.33 13.20 -23.05
C GLY A 237 -18.63 13.91 -22.68
N SER A 238 -19.73 13.15 -22.68
CA SER A 238 -21.07 13.68 -22.44
C SER A 238 -21.52 13.39 -21.00
N LEU A 239 -22.27 14.33 -20.41
CA LEU A 239 -23.06 14.09 -19.21
C LEU A 239 -24.51 13.88 -19.61
N GLU A 240 -25.10 12.82 -19.07
CA GLU A 240 -26.53 12.57 -19.14
C GLU A 240 -27.07 12.69 -17.71
N ILE A 241 -28.23 13.34 -17.56
CA ILE A 241 -28.87 13.54 -16.25
C ILE A 241 -30.28 12.98 -16.40
N SER A 242 -30.56 11.92 -15.64
CA SER A 242 -31.80 11.15 -15.70
C SER A 242 -32.43 10.98 -14.34
#